data_AF-A0A941GS44-F1
#
_entry.id   AF-A0A941GS44-F1
#
_cell.length_a   1.000
_cell.length_b   1.000
_cell.length_c   1.000
_cell.angle_alpha   90.00
_cell.angle_beta   90.00
_cell.angle_gamma   90.00
#
_symmetry.space_group_name_H-M   'P 1'
#
loop_
_entity.id
_entity.type
_entity.pdbx_description
1 polymer ?
#
loop_
_entity_poly.entity_id
_entity_poly.type
_entity_poly.pdbx_seq_one_letter_code
_entity_poly.pdbx_strand_id
1 'polypeptide(L)' 'MKESVIYQEIYQEAEEKGLMKGISQGISQGISQGKQKVALNLLKMGLSLEQIAQVTELTQEEIQNLSTESN' A
#
# COMPACT_ATOMS: atom_id res chain seq x y z
N MET A 1 -17.72 1.58 -35.47
CA MET A 1 -16.88 2.25 -34.44
C MET A 1 -16.03 1.25 -33.66
N LYS A 2 -16.60 0.18 -33.08
CA LYS A 2 -15.82 -0.83 -32.32
C LYS A 2 -14.94 -1.76 -33.16
N GLU A 3 -15.13 -1.78 -34.48
CA GLU A 3 -14.37 -2.62 -35.42
C GLU A 3 -13.18 -1.87 -36.06
N SER A 4 -12.98 -0.59 -35.73
CA SER A 4 -11.81 0.14 -36.21
C SER A 4 -10.55 -0.35 -35.50
N VAL A 5 -9.49 -0.63 -36.25
CA VAL A 5 -8.18 -1.04 -35.71
C VAL A 5 -7.69 -0.05 -34.64
N ILE A 6 -7.87 1.25 -34.89
CA ILE A 6 -7.52 2.33 -33.96
C ILE A 6 -8.29 2.19 -32.63
N TYR A 7 -9.57 1.79 -32.68
CA TYR A 7 -10.36 1.60 -31.46
C TYR A 7 -9.86 0.40 -30.64
N GLN A 8 -9.49 -0.68 -31.32
CA GLN A 8 -8.95 -1.88 -30.66
C GLN A 8 -7.60 -1.59 -30.01
N GLU A 9 -6.72 -0.86 -30.70
CA GLU A 9 -5.42 -0.43 -30.15
C GLU A 9 -5.59 0.45 -28.91
N ILE A 10 -6.45 1.49 -28.98
CA ILE A 10 -6.73 2.36 -27.84
C ILE A 10 -7.32 1.58 -26.66
N TYR A 11 -8.22 0.62 -26.94
CA TYR A 11 -8.82 -0.20 -25.90
C TYR A 11 -7.79 -1.11 -25.22
N GLN A 12 -6.92 -1.77 -26.00
CA GLN A 12 -5.85 -2.60 -25.46
C GLN A 12 -4.86 -1.79 -24.64
N GLU A 13 -4.45 -0.62 -25.12
CA GLU A 13 -3.57 0.28 -24.36
C GLU A 13 -4.23 0.75 -23.05
N ALA A 14 -5.53 1.06 -23.08
CA ALA A 14 -6.27 1.44 -21.89
C ALA A 14 -6.38 0.27 -20.88
N GLU A 15 -6.61 -0.95 -21.34
CA GLU A 15 -6.67 -2.15 -20.51
C GLU A 15 -5.30 -2.44 -19.87
N GLU A 16 -4.22 -2.40 -20.65
CA GLU A 16 -2.86 -2.60 -20.16
C GLU A 16 -2.48 -1.53 -19.11
N LYS A 17 -2.77 -0.26 -19.39
CA LYS A 17 -2.56 0.83 -18.42
C LYS A 17 -3.40 0.64 -17.16
N GLY A 18 -4.65 0.20 -17.30
CA GLY A 18 -5.53 -0.09 -16.18
C GLY A 18 -4.98 -1.19 -15.29
N LEU A 19 -4.53 -2.29 -15.90
CA LEU A 19 -3.92 -3.42 -15.20
C LEU A 19 -2.63 -3.01 -14.48
N MET A 20 -1.71 -2.33 -15.16
CA MET A 20 -0.46 -1.86 -14.55
C MET A 20 -0.71 -0.94 -13.35
N LYS A 21 -1.65 0.01 -13.49
CA LYS A 21 -2.04 0.90 -12.38
C LYS A 21 -2.62 0.10 -11.22
N GLY A 22 -3.54 -0.82 -11.49
CA GLY A 22 -4.15 -1.67 -10.46
C GLY A 22 -3.12 -2.51 -9.71
N ILE A 23 -2.19 -3.14 -10.42
CA ILE A 23 -1.10 -3.93 -9.81
C ILE A 23 -0.21 -3.02 -8.95
N SER A 24 0.24 -1.88 -9.48
CA SER A 24 1.09 -0.94 -8.74
C SER A 24 0.41 -0.41 -7.48
N GLN A 25 -0.87 -0.07 -7.57
CA GLN A 25 -1.66 0.38 -6.41
C GLN A 25 -1.83 -0.74 -5.39
N GLY A 26 -2.17 -1.95 -5.82
CA GLY A 26 -2.34 -3.11 -4.94
C GLY A 26 -1.05 -3.49 -4.20
N ILE A 27 0.09 -3.49 -4.89
CA ILE A 27 1.40 -3.75 -4.27
C ILE A 27 1.71 -2.68 -3.21
N SER A 28 1.55 -1.40 -3.56
CA SER A 28 1.82 -0.28 -2.63
C SER A 28 0.93 -0.34 -1.39
N GLN A 29 -0.38 -0.56 -1.58
CA GLN A 29 -1.34 -0.73 -0.49
C GLN A 29 -1.00 -1.94 0.38
N GLY A 30 -0.67 -3.08 -0.22
CA GLY A 30 -0.33 -4.29 0.52
C GLY A 30 0.95 -4.15 1.36
N ILE A 31 1.99 -3.50 0.81
CA ILE A 31 3.23 -3.21 1.54
C ILE A 31 2.93 -2.28 2.73
N SER A 32 2.17 -1.21 2.50
CA SER A 32 1.80 -0.26 3.56
C SER A 32 1.00 -0.95 4.68
N GLN A 33 -0.07 -1.67 4.33
CA GLN A 33 -0.88 -2.43 5.29
C GLN A 33 -0.06 -3.47 6.05
N GLY A 34 0.89 -4.13 5.37
CA GLY A 34 1.84 -5.06 5.98
C GLY A 34 2.71 -4.39 7.04
N LYS A 35 3.33 -3.25 6.70
CA LYS A 35 4.16 -2.47 7.63
C LYS A 35 3.35 -2.01 8.85
N GLN A 36 2.13 -1.50 8.63
CA GLN A 36 1.23 -1.07 9.70
C GLN A 36 0.85 -2.23 10.64
N LYS A 37 0.49 -3.40 10.08
CA LYS A 37 0.17 -4.59 10.87
C LYS A 37 1.35 -5.07 11.71
N VAL A 38 2.55 -5.05 11.16
CA VAL A 38 3.77 -5.38 11.90
C VAL A 38 3.98 -4.37 13.03
N ALA A 39 3.88 -3.06 12.76
CA ALA A 39 4.04 -2.02 13.78
C ALA A 39 3.04 -2.20 14.94
N LEU A 40 1.77 -2.46 14.65
CA LEU A 40 0.75 -2.71 15.67
C LEU A 40 1.06 -3.95 16.53
N ASN A 41 1.57 -5.02 15.92
CA ASN A 41 1.96 -6.21 16.67
C ASN A 41 3.17 -5.93 17.58
N LEU A 42 4.15 -5.17 17.10
CA LEU A 42 5.32 -4.80 17.90
C LEU A 42 4.93 -3.85 19.06
N LEU A 43 4.00 -2.93 18.84
CA LEU A 43 3.42 -2.10 19.91
C LEU A 43 2.76 -2.96 20.99
N LYS A 44 1.96 -3.96 20.59
CA LYS A 44 1.33 -4.91 21.52
C LYS A 44 2.34 -5.75 22.30
N MET A 45 3.52 -5.97 21.74
CA MET A 45 4.64 -6.65 22.40
C MET A 45 5.42 -5.72 23.35
N GLY A 46 5.08 -4.43 23.43
CA GLY A 46 5.70 -3.48 24.34
C GLY A 46 7.03 -2.90 23.85
N LEU A 47 7.33 -2.98 22.55
CA LEU A 47 8.53 -2.36 22.00
C LEU A 47 8.40 -0.82 21.96
N SER A 48 9.53 -0.12 22.01
CA SER A 48 9.54 1.34 21.91
C SER A 48 9.25 1.82 20.49
N LEU A 49 8.71 3.04 20.35
CA LEU A 49 8.44 3.65 19.04
C LEU A 49 9.70 3.71 18.15
N GLU A 50 10.86 3.95 18.76
CA GLU A 50 12.14 4.01 18.05
C GLU A 50 12.54 2.64 17.46
N GLN A 51 12.41 1.56 18.24
CA GLN A 51 12.68 0.20 17.76
C GLN A 51 11.71 -0.21 16.65
N ILE A 52 10.44 0.16 16.79
CA ILE A 52 9.41 -0.14 15.80
C ILE A 52 9.70 0.60 14.50
N ALA A 53 10.01 1.90 14.58
CA ALA A 53 10.37 2.73 13.43
C ALA A 53 11.56 2.15 12.66
N GLN A 54 12.56 1.64 13.37
CA GLN A 54 13.73 1.01 12.75
C GLN A 54 13.38 -0.26 11.97
N VAL A 55 12.43 -1.07 12.44
CA VAL A 55 12.07 -2.35 11.81
C VAL A 55 11.05 -2.18 10.68
N THR A 56 10.08 -1.29 10.86
CA THR A 56 8.98 -1.12 9.90
C THR A 56 9.24 -0.03 8.87
N GLU A 57 10.31 0.75 9.06
CA GLU A 57 10.64 1.96 8.29
C GLU A 57 9.49 2.98 8.29
N LEU A 58 8.65 2.95 9.32
CA LEU A 58 7.62 3.96 9.57
C LEU A 58 8.18 5.02 10.50
N THR A 59 7.68 6.24 10.38
CA THR A 59 7.97 7.31 11.32
C THR A 59 7.29 7.05 12.66
N GLN A 60 7.85 7.61 13.74
CA GLN A 60 7.22 7.52 15.06
C GLN A 60 5.81 8.14 15.07
N GLU A 61 5.59 9.19 14.26
CA GLU A 61 4.27 9.82 14.09
C GLU A 61 3.26 8.84 13.46
N GLU A 62 3.64 8.17 12.37
CA GLU A 62 2.77 7.15 11.74
C GLU A 62 2.45 6.01 12.72
N ILE A 63 3.43 5.54 13.49
CA ILE A 63 3.23 4.49 14.49
C ILE A 63 2.29 4.97 15.61
N GLN A 64 2.42 6.21 16.07
CA GLN A 64 1.54 6.81 17.07
C GLN A 64 0.10 6.93 16.56
N ASN A 65 -0.09 7.32 15.30
CA ASN A 65 -1.41 7.41 14.68
C ASN A 65 -2.09 6.04 14.59
N LEU A 66 -1.34 4.99 14.21
CA LEU A 66 -1.86 3.61 14.19
C LEU A 66 -2.34 3.12 15.56
N SER A 67 -1.65 3.51 16.64
CA SER A 67 -2.06 3.16 18.00
C SER A 67 -3.38 3.84 18.41
N THR A 68 -3.64 5.04 17.89
CA THR A 68 -4.84 5.82 18.18
C THR A 68 -6.04 5.30 17.39
N GLU A 69 -5.84 4.88 16.15
CA GLU A 69 -6.90 4.30 15.29
C GLU A 69 -7.36 2.90 15.75
N SER A 70 -6.55 2.19 16.54
CA SER A 70 -6.85 0.84 17.04
C SER A 70 -7.55 0.81 18.41
N ASN A 71 -7.81 1.97 19.03
CA ASN A 71 -8.54 2.14 20.30
C ASN A 71 -9.99 2.57 20.05
#